data_AF-A0A8S3THK0-F1
#
_entry.id   AF-A0A8S3THK0-F1
#
_cell.length_a   1.000
_cell.length_b   1.000
_cell.length_c   1.000
_cell.angle_alpha   90.00
_cell.angle_beta   90.00
_cell.angle_gamma   90.00
#
_symmetry.space_group_name_H-M   'P 1'
#
loop_
_entity.id
_entity.type
_entity.pdbx_description
1 polymer ?
#
loop_
_entity_poly.entity_id
_entity_poly.type
_entity_poly.pdbx_seq_one_letter_code
_entity_poly.pdbx_strand_id
1 'polypeptide(L)'
;MTTVTGNDYYPKEPKGTKNQYNINGNGKMGDDDKDAFLPPVKLEPGLDSLNRNPEEFDELDPSEENAPPDRYRIVFFIMLVHGIGILMPWNMLINAQAYFENYKLAENTTEVNNLRSNFMFSIGIASQVPNFIMSGVNAFVQCGGQASPRRIAISIVIMTMIFIGTVVLAMLDSSTWSVEFFYITMIMAAVLNMATGVYQNSTFGLAAILPMKYTNAIVLGNIWVQAVSVWFVFFVTLAIFPGVWANIKRIDFPLEDQYWAPIFCFLSFNLFAFLGNLTSEFIRVPGHRWVWIPVAIRGLLIPFFLMCNFKPEERIFDVLIENDYIYIVGGVVLGFTSGYFSSLCMMYGPKLVDQQYAGTAGMIMAFFLVLGIGTGVNFSLVLGLLTTRPVA
;
A
#
# COMPACT_ATOMS: atom_id res chain seq x y z
N MET A 1 45.92 -48.74 -29.28
CA MET A 1 46.48 -47.48 -28.74
C MET A 1 45.36 -46.45 -28.85
N THR A 2 45.05 -45.74 -27.74
CA THR A 2 43.86 -44.86 -27.52
C THR A 2 42.52 -45.62 -27.54
N THR A 3 41.58 -45.42 -26.61
CA THR A 3 40.94 -44.15 -26.24
C THR A 3 40.40 -44.11 -24.80
N VAL A 4 40.32 -42.88 -24.27
CA VAL A 4 39.73 -42.45 -23.00
C VAL A 4 38.25 -42.11 -23.20
N THR A 5 37.38 -42.57 -22.30
CA THR A 5 36.08 -41.98 -21.91
C THR A 5 35.80 -42.44 -20.47
N GLY A 6 35.48 -41.65 -19.44
CA GLY A 6 34.83 -40.35 -19.37
C GLY A 6 33.63 -40.49 -18.39
N ASN A 7 33.76 -39.86 -17.21
CA ASN A 7 32.72 -39.46 -16.25
C ASN A 7 32.31 -40.42 -15.12
N ASP A 8 33.09 -40.39 -14.04
CA ASP A 8 32.65 -40.57 -12.65
C ASP A 8 32.08 -39.25 -12.11
N TYR A 9 30.76 -39.15 -11.88
CA TYR A 9 30.15 -38.12 -11.05
C TYR A 9 28.83 -38.62 -10.43
N TYR A 10 28.93 -39.45 -9.40
CA TYR A 10 27.90 -39.56 -8.35
C TYR A 10 28.60 -39.83 -7.00
N PRO A 11 28.32 -39.05 -5.93
CA PRO A 11 28.84 -39.36 -4.61
C PRO A 11 28.17 -40.63 -4.07
N LYS A 12 28.99 -41.54 -3.53
CA LYS A 12 28.59 -42.78 -2.87
C LYS A 12 27.72 -42.49 -1.63
N GLU A 13 26.59 -43.17 -1.50
CA GLU A 13 25.74 -43.12 -0.30
C GLU A 13 26.50 -43.61 0.96
N PRO A 14 26.32 -42.95 2.12
CA PRO A 14 26.89 -43.42 3.37
C PRO A 14 26.16 -44.68 3.88
N LYS A 15 26.95 -45.69 4.22
CA LYS A 15 26.49 -46.97 4.77
C LYS A 15 25.90 -46.79 6.19
N GLY A 16 24.63 -47.17 6.35
CA GLY A 16 24.16 -47.87 7.55
C GLY A 16 23.03 -47.19 8.33
N THR A 17 21.80 -47.69 8.18
CA THR A 17 21.02 -48.35 9.26
C THR A 17 19.98 -49.24 8.58
N LYS A 18 20.03 -50.56 8.82
CA LYS A 18 19.08 -51.52 8.25
C LYS A 18 17.74 -51.39 8.97
N ASN A 19 16.74 -50.73 8.37
CA ASN A 19 15.35 -51.00 8.71
C ASN A 19 14.89 -52.16 7.81
N GLN A 20 14.71 -53.33 8.42
CA GLN A 20 14.10 -54.49 7.80
C GLN A 20 12.64 -54.15 7.49
N TYR A 21 12.34 -53.78 6.25
CA TYR A 21 10.96 -53.70 5.78
C TYR A 21 10.44 -55.12 5.58
N ASN A 22 9.43 -55.49 6.36
CA ASN A 22 8.77 -56.77 6.24
C ASN A 22 7.78 -56.72 5.07
N ILE A 23 8.28 -57.01 3.87
CA ILE A 23 7.43 -57.13 2.68
C ILE A 23 6.67 -58.45 2.78
N ASN A 24 5.39 -58.39 3.19
CA ASN A 24 4.50 -59.54 3.05
C ASN A 24 4.31 -59.85 1.55
N GLY A 25 4.30 -61.14 1.21
CA GLY A 25 4.35 -61.69 -0.16
C GLY A 25 3.19 -61.38 -1.11
N ASN A 26 2.44 -60.30 -0.89
CA ASN A 26 1.38 -59.80 -1.78
C ASN A 26 1.56 -58.33 -2.21
N GLY A 27 2.72 -57.71 -1.99
CA GLY A 27 3.08 -56.42 -2.60
C GLY A 27 2.18 -55.23 -2.23
N LYS A 28 1.47 -55.30 -1.10
CA LYS A 28 0.70 -54.17 -0.56
C LYS A 28 1.35 -53.68 0.72
N MET A 29 1.71 -52.39 0.72
CA MET A 29 2.22 -51.63 1.86
C MET A 29 1.12 -51.55 2.93
N GLY A 30 1.47 -51.78 4.21
CA GLY A 30 0.52 -51.67 5.32
C GLY A 30 0.03 -50.23 5.48
N ASP A 31 -1.21 -50.03 5.94
CA ASP A 31 -1.77 -48.68 6.10
C ASP A 31 -0.93 -47.80 7.05
N ASP A 32 -0.21 -48.40 8.01
CA ASP A 32 0.67 -47.68 8.95
C ASP A 32 1.90 -47.03 8.27
N ASP A 33 2.30 -47.48 7.08
CA ASP A 33 3.45 -46.93 6.35
C ASP A 33 3.07 -45.76 5.40
N LYS A 34 1.77 -45.51 5.19
CA LYS A 34 1.31 -44.40 4.34
C LYS A 34 1.47 -43.04 5.01
N ASP A 35 1.43 -43.01 6.33
CA ASP A 35 1.54 -41.80 7.15
C ASP A 35 2.99 -41.25 7.23
N ALA A 36 3.97 -41.98 6.69
CA ALA A 36 5.36 -41.54 6.59
C ALA A 36 5.64 -40.63 5.38
N PHE A 37 4.69 -40.49 4.44
CA PHE A 37 4.83 -39.58 3.31
C PHE A 37 4.27 -38.21 3.68
N LEU A 38 5.14 -37.20 3.74
CA LEU A 38 4.70 -35.80 3.75
C LEU A 38 3.76 -35.58 2.55
N PRO A 39 2.67 -34.81 2.71
CA PRO A 39 1.82 -34.47 1.58
C PRO A 39 2.69 -33.83 0.48
N PRO A 40 2.46 -34.17 -0.80
CA PRO A 40 3.28 -33.65 -1.88
C PRO A 40 3.25 -32.12 -1.84
N VAL A 41 4.45 -31.52 -1.90
CA VAL A 41 4.62 -30.07 -1.95
C VAL A 41 3.84 -29.56 -3.17
N LYS A 42 2.76 -28.81 -2.92
CA LYS A 42 2.03 -28.10 -3.97
C LYS A 42 2.97 -27.04 -4.54
N LEU A 43 3.54 -27.30 -5.72
CA LEU A 43 4.26 -26.30 -6.50
C LEU A 43 3.29 -25.18 -6.89
N GLU A 44 3.80 -23.94 -6.99
CA GLU A 44 3.03 -22.82 -7.55
C GLU A 44 2.45 -23.19 -8.92
N PRO A 45 1.25 -22.70 -9.26
CA PRO A 45 0.55 -23.13 -10.46
C PRO A 45 1.31 -22.66 -11.71
N GLY A 46 2.10 -23.57 -12.27
CA GLY A 46 2.55 -23.52 -13.65
C GLY A 46 1.40 -23.81 -14.62
N LEU A 47 1.73 -23.83 -15.91
CA LEU A 47 0.82 -24.02 -17.05
C LEU A 47 -0.13 -25.24 -16.90
N ASP A 48 0.23 -26.22 -16.07
CA ASP A 48 -0.55 -27.42 -15.76
C ASP A 48 -1.87 -27.13 -15.00
N SER A 49 -2.00 -25.96 -14.36
CA SER A 49 -3.22 -25.54 -13.66
C SER A 49 -4.41 -25.25 -14.60
N LEU A 50 -4.16 -25.00 -15.89
CA LEU A 50 -5.20 -24.74 -16.89
C LEU A 50 -5.95 -26.00 -17.34
N ASN A 51 -5.39 -27.19 -17.09
CA ASN A 51 -5.99 -28.48 -17.43
C ASN A 51 -6.71 -29.15 -16.25
N ARG A 52 -6.80 -28.46 -15.10
CA ARG A 52 -7.42 -28.98 -13.89
C ARG A 52 -8.93 -28.73 -13.91
N ASN A 53 -9.73 -29.72 -13.51
CA ASN A 53 -11.19 -29.60 -13.50
C ASN A 53 -11.62 -28.41 -12.60
N PRO A 54 -12.60 -27.58 -13.01
CA PRO A 54 -13.05 -26.43 -12.24
C PRO A 54 -13.51 -26.78 -10.81
N GLU A 55 -14.04 -27.99 -10.61
CA GLU A 55 -14.50 -28.49 -9.31
C GLU A 55 -13.34 -28.71 -8.31
N GLU A 56 -12.09 -28.84 -8.77
CA GLU A 56 -10.91 -28.99 -7.90
C GLU A 56 -10.41 -27.64 -7.36
N PHE A 57 -10.90 -26.51 -7.89
CA PHE A 57 -10.64 -25.17 -7.33
C PHE A 57 -11.61 -24.80 -6.20
N ASP A 58 -12.76 -25.49 -6.11
CA ASP A 58 -13.80 -25.25 -5.11
C ASP A 58 -13.59 -26.01 -3.79
N GLU A 59 -12.54 -26.83 -3.68
CA GLU A 59 -12.02 -27.24 -2.37
C GLU A 59 -11.36 -26.02 -1.70
N LEU A 60 -12.20 -25.16 -1.12
CA LEU A 60 -11.82 -24.23 -0.05
C LEU A 60 -10.92 -25.00 0.92
N ASP A 61 -9.75 -24.43 1.21
CA ASP A 61 -8.81 -25.02 2.17
C ASP A 61 -9.59 -25.47 3.42
N PRO A 62 -9.51 -26.74 3.85
CA PRO A 62 -10.27 -27.26 5.00
C PRO A 62 -10.11 -26.42 6.29
N SER A 63 -9.08 -25.57 6.33
CA SER A 63 -8.82 -24.55 7.36
C SER A 63 -9.85 -23.40 7.38
N GLU A 64 -10.47 -23.03 6.25
CA GLU A 64 -11.47 -21.97 6.17
C GLU A 64 -12.88 -22.44 6.53
N GLU A 65 -13.24 -23.69 6.21
CA GLU A 65 -14.56 -24.26 6.49
C GLU A 65 -14.80 -24.47 8.00
N ASN A 66 -13.73 -24.75 8.76
CA ASN A 66 -13.77 -24.98 10.21
C ASN A 66 -13.31 -23.77 11.05
N ALA A 67 -13.12 -22.60 10.43
CA ALA A 67 -12.63 -21.43 11.17
C ALA A 67 -13.72 -20.87 12.11
N PRO A 68 -13.38 -20.57 13.39
CA PRO A 68 -14.35 -19.99 14.31
C PRO A 68 -14.85 -18.62 13.80
N PRO A 69 -16.14 -18.31 13.96
CA PRO A 69 -16.71 -17.06 13.46
C PRO A 69 -16.16 -15.85 14.22
N ASP A 70 -15.60 -14.89 13.49
CA ASP A 70 -15.14 -13.59 14.02
C ASP A 70 -16.33 -12.68 14.29
N ARG A 71 -16.81 -12.69 15.54
CA ARG A 71 -17.95 -11.86 15.97
C ARG A 71 -17.59 -10.38 15.83
N TYR A 72 -18.41 -9.65 15.09
CA TYR A 72 -18.24 -8.22 14.79
C TYR A 72 -16.96 -7.87 14.00
N ARG A 73 -16.28 -8.85 13.37
CA ARG A 73 -15.04 -8.63 12.60
C ARG A 73 -13.92 -7.98 13.41
N ILE A 74 -13.91 -8.20 14.73
CA ILE A 74 -12.97 -7.53 15.66
C ILE A 74 -11.54 -7.95 15.36
N VAL A 75 -11.31 -9.24 15.08
CA VAL A 75 -9.97 -9.74 14.75
C VAL A 75 -9.47 -9.09 13.45
N PHE A 76 -10.34 -8.93 12.46
CA PHE A 76 -9.99 -8.21 11.22
C PHE A 76 -9.52 -6.78 11.49
N PHE A 77 -10.25 -6.01 12.31
CA PHE A 77 -9.87 -4.65 12.66
C PHE A 77 -8.57 -4.58 13.47
N ILE A 78 -8.35 -5.53 14.39
CA ILE A 78 -7.09 -5.61 15.14
C ILE A 78 -5.92 -5.80 14.17
N MET A 79 -6.05 -6.71 13.20
CA MET A 79 -5.01 -6.98 12.21
C MET A 79 -4.78 -5.80 11.26
N LEU A 80 -5.84 -5.07 10.90
CA LEU A 80 -5.74 -3.83 10.14
C LEU A 80 -4.97 -2.74 10.91
N VAL A 81 -5.27 -2.56 12.19
CA VAL A 81 -4.55 -1.60 13.05
C VAL A 81 -3.07 -1.98 13.20
N HIS A 82 -2.77 -3.27 13.28
CA HIS A 82 -1.37 -3.73 13.27
C HIS A 82 -0.66 -3.36 11.97
N GLY A 83 -1.31 -3.52 10.81
CA GLY A 83 -0.78 -3.05 9.52
C GLY A 83 -0.43 -1.57 9.54
N ILE A 84 -1.37 -0.72 9.99
CA ILE A 84 -1.09 0.72 10.13
C ILE A 84 0.11 0.96 11.05
N GLY A 85 0.19 0.24 12.17
CA GLY A 85 1.24 0.40 13.18
C GLY A 85 2.65 0.02 12.74
N ILE A 86 2.80 -0.98 11.85
CA ILE A 86 4.13 -1.50 11.42
C ILE A 86 4.97 -0.40 10.76
N LEU A 87 4.37 0.42 9.88
CA LEU A 87 5.10 1.41 9.09
C LEU A 87 5.27 2.77 9.80
N MET A 88 4.53 3.03 10.87
CA MET A 88 4.49 4.34 11.54
C MET A 88 5.85 4.83 12.09
N PRO A 89 6.68 4.01 12.76
CA PRO A 89 7.94 4.48 13.35
C PRO A 89 8.95 4.91 12.29
N TRP A 90 9.14 4.10 11.25
CA TRP A 90 10.01 4.42 10.12
C TRP A 90 9.51 5.66 9.39
N ASN A 91 8.21 5.70 9.09
CA ASN A 91 7.60 6.86 8.46
C ASN A 91 7.83 8.12 9.30
N MET A 92 7.67 8.11 10.62
CA MET A 92 7.91 9.31 11.44
C MET A 92 9.34 9.85 11.32
N LEU A 93 10.36 8.98 11.34
CA LEU A 93 11.76 9.41 11.35
C LEU A 93 12.19 10.09 10.04
N ILE A 94 11.90 9.44 8.90
CA ILE A 94 12.20 10.04 7.58
C ILE A 94 11.42 11.35 7.37
N ASN A 95 10.26 11.44 8.01
CA ASN A 95 9.35 12.57 7.91
C ASN A 95 9.82 13.81 8.65
N ALA A 96 10.70 13.63 9.63
CA ALA A 96 11.30 14.68 10.43
C ALA A 96 12.70 15.08 9.91
N GLN A 97 13.07 14.72 8.66
CA GLN A 97 14.37 15.05 8.07
C GLN A 97 14.77 16.52 8.27
N ALA A 98 13.91 17.46 7.86
CA ALA A 98 14.20 18.90 7.96
C ALA A 98 14.43 19.35 9.42
N TYR A 99 13.80 18.70 10.39
CA TYR A 99 14.02 18.97 11.80
C TYR A 99 15.42 18.53 12.24
N PHE A 100 15.88 17.35 11.82
CA PHE A 100 17.23 16.89 12.16
C PHE A 100 18.31 17.66 11.41
N GLU A 101 18.15 17.86 10.11
CA GLU A 101 19.17 18.50 9.26
C GLU A 101 19.24 20.01 9.46
N ASN A 102 18.10 20.71 9.46
CA ASN A 102 18.10 22.18 9.43
C ASN A 102 17.99 22.82 10.82
N TYR A 103 17.41 22.13 11.81
CA TYR A 103 17.21 22.68 13.15
C TYR A 103 18.22 22.13 14.16
N LYS A 104 18.32 20.81 14.31
CA LYS A 104 19.22 20.19 15.32
C LYS A 104 20.69 20.19 14.92
N LEU A 105 20.99 20.00 13.64
CA LEU A 105 22.36 20.02 13.10
C LEU A 105 22.67 21.37 12.40
N ALA A 106 22.14 22.47 12.92
CA ALA A 106 22.29 23.81 12.34
C ALA A 106 23.68 24.44 12.57
N GLU A 107 24.51 23.83 13.41
CA GLU A 107 25.83 24.33 13.76
C GLU A 107 26.80 24.30 12.56
N ASN A 108 27.47 25.42 12.28
CA ASN A 108 28.34 25.59 11.11
C ASN A 108 29.78 25.10 11.36
N THR A 109 29.96 23.91 11.92
CA THR A 109 31.27 23.25 11.98
C THR A 109 31.43 22.30 10.79
N THR A 110 32.66 22.10 10.31
CA THR A 110 32.95 21.18 9.19
C THR A 110 32.46 19.75 9.48
N GLU A 111 32.56 19.31 10.73
CA GLU A 111 32.11 17.99 11.17
C GLU A 111 30.58 17.86 11.13
N VAL A 112 29.85 18.80 11.73
CA VAL A 112 28.37 18.78 11.73
C VAL A 112 27.82 18.95 10.32
N ASN A 113 28.48 19.73 9.46
CA ASN A 113 28.12 19.85 8.05
C ASN A 113 28.19 18.51 7.30
N ASN A 114 29.24 17.72 7.56
CA ASN A 114 29.37 16.38 6.99
C ASN A 114 28.29 15.42 7.52
N LEU A 115 27.96 15.48 8.82
CA LEU A 115 26.90 14.67 9.42
C LEU A 115 25.52 15.01 8.84
N ARG A 116 25.23 16.32 8.71
CA ARG A 116 23.98 16.83 8.13
C ARG A 116 23.80 16.37 6.69
N SER A 117 24.83 16.52 5.85
CA SER A 117 24.76 16.11 4.44
C SER A 117 24.55 14.60 4.27
N ASN A 118 24.99 13.79 5.23
CA ASN A 118 24.88 12.34 5.20
C ASN A 118 23.72 11.79 6.05
N PHE A 119 22.89 12.65 6.66
CA PHE A 119 21.88 12.24 7.62
C PHE A 119 20.91 11.18 7.06
N MET A 120 20.34 11.41 5.87
CA MET A 120 19.41 10.46 5.24
C MET A 120 20.06 9.12 4.91
N PHE A 121 21.35 9.14 4.53
CA PHE A 121 22.10 7.92 4.28
C PHE A 121 22.37 7.16 5.58
N SER A 122 22.84 7.85 6.62
CA SER A 122 23.12 7.27 7.92
C SER A 122 21.87 6.71 8.59
N ILE A 123 20.75 7.43 8.61
CA ILE A 123 19.50 6.95 9.20
C ILE A 123 18.93 5.77 8.40
N GLY A 124 19.12 5.76 7.07
CA GLY A 124 18.75 4.65 6.21
C GLY A 124 19.50 3.37 6.58
N ILE A 125 20.84 3.43 6.71
CA ILE A 125 21.65 2.29 7.14
C ILE A 125 21.31 1.87 8.57
N ALA A 126 21.24 2.83 9.49
CA ALA A 126 20.94 2.57 10.89
C ALA A 126 19.55 1.94 11.07
N SER A 127 18.62 2.15 10.14
CA SER A 127 17.28 1.57 10.18
C SER A 127 17.21 0.23 9.46
N GLN A 128 17.68 0.16 8.21
CA GLN A 128 17.44 -1.00 7.35
C GLN A 128 18.35 -2.18 7.66
N VAL A 129 19.63 -1.95 8.03
CA VAL A 129 20.55 -3.04 8.33
C VAL A 129 20.12 -3.80 9.59
N PRO A 130 19.81 -3.13 10.72
CA PRO A 130 19.37 -3.83 11.92
C PRO A 130 17.98 -4.48 11.75
N ASN A 131 17.08 -3.85 11.00
CA ASN A 131 15.82 -4.47 10.62
C ASN A 131 16.06 -5.79 9.87
N PHE A 132 16.87 -5.78 8.80
CA PHE A 132 17.18 -6.97 8.03
C PHE A 132 17.78 -8.09 8.88
N ILE A 133 18.75 -7.76 9.75
CA ILE A 133 19.40 -8.74 10.64
C ILE A 133 18.36 -9.35 11.59
N MET A 134 17.58 -8.53 12.29
CA MET A 134 16.61 -9.04 13.26
C MET A 134 15.43 -9.75 12.60
N SER A 135 15.01 -9.30 11.43
CA SER A 135 14.03 -9.97 10.60
C SER A 135 14.53 -11.36 10.19
N GLY A 136 15.78 -11.47 9.75
CA GLY A 136 16.45 -12.73 9.43
C GLY A 136 16.60 -13.65 10.64
N VAL A 137 17.07 -13.14 11.78
CA VAL A 137 17.17 -13.90 13.03
C VAL A 137 15.79 -14.41 13.46
N ASN A 138 14.75 -13.58 13.43
CA ASN A 138 13.40 -14.01 13.80
C ASN A 138 12.82 -15.06 12.83
N ALA A 139 13.23 -15.02 11.55
CA ALA A 139 12.80 -15.98 10.54
C ALA A 139 13.53 -17.34 10.67
N PHE A 140 14.86 -17.34 10.81
CA PHE A 140 15.68 -18.55 10.82
C PHE A 140 15.91 -19.13 12.22
N VAL A 141 15.88 -18.30 13.26
CA VAL A 141 16.10 -18.69 14.64
C VAL A 141 14.77 -18.60 15.40
N GLN A 142 13.99 -19.69 15.32
CA GLN A 142 12.75 -19.82 16.09
C GLN A 142 13.05 -20.14 17.57
N CYS A 143 13.65 -19.20 18.30
CA CYS A 143 13.85 -19.34 19.74
C CYS A 143 12.51 -19.28 20.49
N GLY A 144 11.87 -20.44 20.66
CA GLY A 144 10.67 -20.62 21.47
C GLY A 144 9.37 -20.34 20.72
N GLY A 145 8.85 -21.38 20.05
CA GLY A 145 7.49 -21.46 19.50
C GLY A 145 7.18 -20.52 18.32
N GLN A 146 6.25 -20.95 17.45
CA GLN A 146 5.67 -20.11 16.38
C GLN A 146 5.20 -18.75 16.94
N ALA A 147 5.44 -17.67 16.19
CA ALA A 147 4.95 -16.30 16.34
C ALA A 147 4.10 -15.98 17.58
N SER A 148 4.69 -16.06 18.78
CA SER A 148 3.91 -15.88 20.00
C SER A 148 3.43 -14.42 20.13
N PRO A 149 2.16 -14.18 20.55
CA PRO A 149 1.67 -12.83 20.86
C PRO A 149 2.55 -12.07 21.86
N ARG A 150 3.32 -12.79 22.68
CA ARG A 150 4.32 -12.23 23.59
C ARG A 150 5.44 -11.48 22.85
N ARG A 151 5.94 -11.99 21.71
CA ARG A 151 6.97 -11.29 20.91
C ARG A 151 6.44 -9.98 20.33
N ILE A 152 5.20 -10.00 19.85
CA ILE A 152 4.51 -8.81 19.34
C ILE A 152 4.40 -7.77 20.47
N ALA A 153 3.89 -8.16 21.63
CA ALA A 153 3.72 -7.27 22.78
C ALA A 153 5.06 -6.68 23.27
N ILE A 154 6.11 -7.49 23.42
CA ILE A 154 7.45 -7.02 23.82
C ILE A 154 7.99 -6.03 22.80
N SER A 155 7.85 -6.32 21.50
CA SER A 155 8.32 -5.42 20.45
C SER A 155 7.61 -4.08 20.49
N ILE A 156 6.28 -4.07 20.65
CA ILE A 156 5.49 -2.83 20.81
C ILE A 156 5.93 -2.03 22.04
N VAL A 157 6.18 -2.69 23.18
CA VAL A 157 6.65 -2.01 24.40
C VAL A 157 8.02 -1.37 24.18
N ILE A 158 8.97 -2.11 23.59
CA ILE A 158 10.30 -1.57 23.26
C ILE A 158 10.18 -0.39 22.30
N MET A 159 9.39 -0.53 21.24
CA MET A 159 9.16 0.54 20.26
C MET A 159 8.57 1.78 20.93
N THR A 160 7.59 1.61 21.82
CA THR A 160 6.97 2.72 22.56
C THR A 160 7.98 3.42 23.46
N MET A 161 8.79 2.67 24.21
CA MET A 161 9.82 3.23 25.09
C MET A 161 10.87 4.02 24.31
N ILE A 162 11.37 3.48 23.21
CA ILE A 162 12.32 4.17 22.34
C ILE A 162 11.69 5.41 21.73
N PHE A 163 10.44 5.33 21.29
CA PHE A 163 9.71 6.47 20.74
C PHE A 163 9.56 7.62 21.74
N ILE A 164 9.17 7.33 22.98
CA ILE A 164 9.12 8.31 24.07
C ILE A 164 10.51 8.92 24.29
N GLY A 165 11.56 8.08 24.31
CA GLY A 165 12.94 8.54 24.40
C GLY A 165 13.34 9.48 23.26
N THR A 166 12.98 9.17 22.01
CA THR A 166 13.23 10.02 20.84
C THR A 166 12.52 11.36 20.94
N VAL A 167 11.28 11.39 21.45
CA VAL A 167 10.54 12.65 21.68
C VAL A 167 11.18 13.48 22.78
N VAL A 168 11.59 12.86 23.89
CA VAL A 168 12.31 13.57 24.95
C VAL A 168 13.63 14.13 24.43
N LEU A 169 14.41 13.31 23.72
CA LEU A 169 15.68 13.72 23.10
C LEU A 169 15.49 14.88 22.12
N ALA A 170 14.39 14.89 21.37
CA ALA A 170 14.04 15.99 20.48
C ALA A 170 13.82 17.30 21.27
N MET A 171 13.16 17.25 22.42
CA MET A 171 12.87 18.44 23.23
C MET A 171 14.08 18.99 24.00
N LEU A 172 15.12 18.18 24.25
CA LEU A 172 16.32 18.63 24.95
C LEU A 172 17.16 19.57 24.09
N ASP A 173 17.75 20.60 24.70
CA ASP A 173 18.69 21.46 24.01
C ASP A 173 20.01 20.72 23.75
N SER A 174 20.37 20.63 22.47
CA SER A 174 21.52 19.89 21.97
C SER A 174 22.57 20.81 21.33
N SER A 175 22.43 22.13 21.47
CA SER A 175 23.31 23.11 20.82
C SER A 175 24.79 22.98 21.19
N THR A 176 25.11 22.35 22.31
CA THR A 176 26.49 22.14 22.79
C THR A 176 27.04 20.74 22.51
N TRP A 177 26.20 19.78 22.10
CA TRP A 177 26.55 18.36 21.92
C TRP A 177 25.86 17.77 20.68
N SER A 178 25.89 18.52 19.58
CA SER A 178 25.24 18.20 18.30
C SER A 178 25.70 16.86 17.72
N VAL A 179 26.99 16.54 17.87
CA VAL A 179 27.61 15.31 17.36
C VAL A 179 27.14 14.10 18.17
N GLU A 180 27.15 14.18 19.50
CA GLU A 180 26.69 13.11 20.37
C GLU A 180 25.18 12.87 20.20
N PHE A 181 24.39 13.94 20.02
CA PHE A 181 22.96 13.85 19.68
C PHE A 181 22.73 13.04 18.41
N PHE A 182 23.54 13.25 17.37
CA PHE A 182 23.45 12.49 16.12
C PHE A 182 23.66 11.00 16.36
N TYR A 183 24.75 10.61 17.03
CA TYR A 183 25.04 9.20 17.27
C TYR A 183 24.01 8.52 18.17
N ILE A 184 23.54 9.19 19.22
CA ILE A 184 22.45 8.67 20.08
C ILE A 184 21.17 8.46 19.26
N THR A 185 20.83 9.41 18.39
CA THR A 185 19.67 9.30 17.50
C THR A 185 19.80 8.10 16.55
N MET A 186 20.99 7.86 15.99
CA MET A 186 21.23 6.69 15.12
C MET A 186 21.12 5.37 15.88
N ILE A 187 21.62 5.30 17.11
CA ILE A 187 21.49 4.10 17.96
C ILE A 187 20.02 3.84 18.31
N MET A 188 19.28 4.88 18.69
CA MET A 188 17.84 4.77 18.97
C MET A 188 17.06 4.34 17.73
N ALA A 189 17.37 4.89 16.55
CA ALA A 189 16.77 4.48 15.28
C ALA A 189 17.09 3.01 14.95
N ALA A 190 18.31 2.55 15.22
CA ALA A 190 18.69 1.15 15.05
C ALA A 190 17.89 0.22 15.96
N VAL A 191 17.77 0.54 17.24
CA VAL A 191 16.98 -0.24 18.20
C VAL A 191 15.49 -0.24 17.83
N LEU A 192 14.96 0.90 17.40
CA LEU A 192 13.58 1.03 16.95
C LEU A 192 13.30 0.07 15.77
N ASN A 193 14.15 0.09 14.74
CA ASN A 193 13.95 -0.71 13.54
C ASN A 193 14.25 -2.21 13.73
N MET A 194 15.13 -2.57 14.67
CA MET A 194 15.27 -3.95 15.15
C MET A 194 13.95 -4.46 15.73
N ALA A 195 13.33 -3.68 16.62
CA ALA A 195 12.04 -4.04 17.21
C ALA A 195 10.92 -4.06 16.16
N THR A 196 10.92 -3.13 15.20
CA THR A 196 9.97 -3.13 14.07
C THR A 196 10.10 -4.38 13.20
N GLY A 197 11.32 -4.86 12.91
CA GLY A 197 11.52 -6.09 12.14
C GLY A 197 10.95 -7.33 12.84
N VAL A 198 11.18 -7.46 14.15
CA VAL A 198 10.57 -8.52 14.96
C VAL A 198 9.04 -8.38 14.99
N TYR A 199 8.53 -7.17 15.19
CA TYR A 199 7.09 -6.88 15.21
C TYR A 199 6.40 -7.24 13.88
N GLN A 200 6.95 -6.81 12.74
CA GLN A 200 6.44 -7.10 11.40
C GLN A 200 6.41 -8.62 11.16
N ASN A 201 7.54 -9.30 11.34
CA ASN A 201 7.64 -10.73 11.07
C ASN A 201 6.78 -11.58 12.01
N SER A 202 6.68 -11.21 13.29
CA SER A 202 5.79 -11.91 14.22
C SER A 202 4.31 -11.66 13.93
N THR A 203 3.94 -10.47 13.47
CA THR A 203 2.55 -10.16 13.09
C THR A 203 2.13 -10.92 11.84
N PHE A 204 2.96 -10.96 10.80
CA PHE A 204 2.72 -11.79 9.61
C PHE A 204 2.78 -13.29 9.93
N GLY A 205 3.66 -13.71 10.84
CA GLY A 205 3.71 -15.09 11.33
C GLY A 205 2.44 -15.52 12.07
N LEU A 206 1.82 -14.62 12.84
CA LEU A 206 0.51 -14.85 13.47
C LEU A 206 -0.60 -14.87 12.42
N ALA A 207 -0.57 -13.95 11.46
CA ALA A 207 -1.55 -13.86 10.37
C ALA A 207 -1.57 -15.12 9.50
N ALA A 208 -0.42 -15.78 9.31
CA ALA A 208 -0.31 -17.02 8.54
C ALA A 208 -1.02 -18.22 9.18
N ILE A 209 -1.31 -18.18 10.49
CA ILE A 209 -2.09 -19.22 11.19
C ILE A 209 -3.60 -18.97 11.01
N LEU A 210 -3.97 -17.73 10.69
CA LEU A 210 -5.36 -17.34 10.50
C LEU A 210 -5.73 -17.42 9.01
N PRO A 211 -7.03 -17.51 8.69
CA PRO A 211 -7.50 -17.42 7.30
C PRO A 211 -6.94 -16.19 6.56
N MET A 212 -6.69 -16.34 5.25
CA MET A 212 -5.97 -15.35 4.44
C MET A 212 -6.56 -13.92 4.49
N LYS A 213 -7.85 -13.80 4.82
CA LYS A 213 -8.53 -12.52 5.06
C LYS A 213 -7.84 -11.61 6.09
N TYR A 214 -7.12 -12.16 7.08
CA TYR A 214 -6.43 -11.38 8.11
C TYR A 214 -5.05 -10.86 7.66
N THR A 215 -4.34 -11.62 6.83
CA THR A 215 -3.14 -11.13 6.14
C THR A 215 -3.49 -9.97 5.21
N ASN A 216 -4.61 -10.08 4.49
CA ASN A 216 -5.13 -9.00 3.65
C ASN A 216 -5.47 -7.74 4.46
N ALA A 217 -5.94 -7.90 5.71
CA ALA A 217 -6.20 -6.78 6.61
C ALA A 217 -4.91 -6.01 6.96
N ILE A 218 -3.82 -6.71 7.24
CA ILE A 218 -2.50 -6.10 7.49
C ILE A 218 -2.02 -5.35 6.24
N VAL A 219 -2.11 -6.00 5.07
CA VAL A 219 -1.72 -5.40 3.79
C VAL A 219 -2.52 -4.12 3.51
N LEU A 220 -3.85 -4.16 3.69
CA LEU A 220 -4.71 -2.97 3.60
C LEU A 220 -4.26 -1.88 4.58
N GLY A 221 -3.93 -2.25 5.82
CA GLY A 221 -3.41 -1.34 6.83
C GLY A 221 -2.08 -0.68 6.45
N ASN A 222 -1.22 -1.34 5.66
CA ASN A 222 0.02 -0.74 5.17
C ASN A 222 -0.21 0.30 4.06
N ILE A 223 -1.22 0.10 3.21
CA ILE A 223 -1.46 0.91 2.00
C ILE A 223 -2.67 1.84 2.10
N TRP A 224 -3.26 1.96 3.29
CA TRP A 224 -4.57 2.60 3.48
C TRP A 224 -4.63 4.04 2.95
N VAL A 225 -3.54 4.82 3.09
CA VAL A 225 -3.48 6.20 2.59
C VAL A 225 -3.64 6.22 1.07
N GLN A 226 -2.95 5.33 0.37
CA GLN A 226 -2.97 5.24 -1.09
C GLN A 226 -4.31 4.67 -1.57
N ALA A 227 -4.88 3.70 -0.85
CA ALA A 227 -6.18 3.12 -1.14
C ALA A 227 -7.31 4.16 -1.02
N VAL A 228 -7.34 4.92 0.08
CA VAL A 228 -8.31 6.00 0.26
C VAL A 228 -8.08 7.14 -0.73
N SER A 229 -6.81 7.46 -1.05
CA SER A 229 -6.49 8.50 -2.03
C SER A 229 -6.99 8.13 -3.43
N VAL A 230 -6.76 6.90 -3.91
CA VAL A 230 -7.25 6.49 -5.24
C VAL A 230 -8.78 6.44 -5.27
N TRP A 231 -9.43 5.96 -4.21
CA TRP A 231 -10.88 6.02 -4.09
C TRP A 231 -11.38 7.46 -4.23
N PHE A 232 -10.80 8.40 -3.49
CA PHE A 232 -11.25 9.79 -3.50
C PHE A 232 -10.99 10.49 -4.84
N VAL A 233 -9.88 10.17 -5.53
CA VAL A 233 -9.61 10.64 -6.89
C VAL A 233 -10.76 10.29 -7.83
N PHE A 234 -11.15 9.01 -7.88
CA PHE A 234 -12.22 8.56 -8.78
C PHE A 234 -13.61 9.00 -8.31
N PHE A 235 -13.83 9.08 -7.00
CA PHE A 235 -15.06 9.64 -6.42
C PHE A 235 -15.30 11.07 -6.92
N VAL A 236 -14.32 11.96 -6.75
CA VAL A 236 -14.43 13.36 -7.20
C VAL A 236 -14.56 13.42 -8.72
N THR A 237 -13.74 12.67 -9.46
CA THR A 237 -13.79 12.66 -10.93
C THR A 237 -15.16 12.26 -11.43
N LEU A 238 -15.74 11.15 -10.95
CA LEU A 238 -17.01 10.66 -11.47
C LEU A 238 -18.26 11.28 -10.82
N ALA A 239 -18.09 11.97 -9.68
CA ALA A 239 -19.12 12.89 -9.20
C ALA A 239 -19.35 14.04 -10.17
N ILE A 240 -18.30 14.49 -10.87
CA ILE A 240 -18.33 15.62 -11.79
C ILE A 240 -18.51 15.16 -13.24
N PHE A 241 -17.65 14.26 -13.72
CA PHE A 241 -17.61 13.78 -15.10
C PHE A 241 -18.35 12.43 -15.28
N PRO A 242 -19.17 12.25 -16.33
CA PRO A 242 -19.69 13.28 -17.22
C PRO A 242 -20.94 13.97 -16.65
N GLY A 243 -21.55 13.46 -15.58
CA GLY A 243 -22.92 13.80 -15.18
C GLY A 243 -23.15 15.28 -14.88
N VAL A 244 -22.29 15.91 -14.08
CA VAL A 244 -22.38 17.36 -13.82
C VAL A 244 -21.81 18.13 -15.01
N TRP A 245 -20.62 17.75 -15.45
CA TRP A 245 -19.84 18.55 -16.39
C TRP A 245 -20.48 18.67 -17.78
N ALA A 246 -21.02 17.58 -18.33
CA ALA A 246 -21.61 17.59 -19.68
C ALA A 246 -22.87 18.47 -19.78
N ASN A 247 -23.52 18.80 -18.66
CA ASN A 247 -24.74 19.63 -18.61
C ASN A 247 -24.45 21.12 -18.32
N ILE A 248 -23.18 21.53 -18.33
CA ILE A 248 -22.80 22.94 -18.22
C ILE A 248 -22.90 23.58 -19.60
N LYS A 249 -23.73 24.62 -19.74
CA LYS A 249 -23.90 25.37 -20.99
C LYS A 249 -22.92 26.55 -21.05
N ARG A 250 -22.40 26.88 -22.23
CA ARG A 250 -21.61 28.11 -22.44
C ARG A 250 -22.47 29.36 -22.27
N ILE A 251 -21.84 30.50 -22.02
CA ILE A 251 -22.51 31.81 -21.91
C ILE A 251 -22.15 32.70 -23.10
N ASP A 252 -20.86 32.97 -23.33
CA ASP A 252 -20.37 33.89 -24.37
C ASP A 252 -19.13 33.34 -25.08
N PHE A 253 -19.14 32.04 -25.40
CA PHE A 253 -18.06 31.39 -26.12
C PHE A 253 -18.37 31.23 -27.62
N PRO A 254 -17.44 31.52 -28.56
CA PRO A 254 -17.68 31.48 -30.01
C PRO A 254 -17.63 30.03 -30.58
N LEU A 255 -18.43 29.13 -30.02
CA LEU A 255 -18.61 27.75 -30.49
C LEU A 255 -20.08 27.38 -30.39
N GLU A 256 -20.59 26.55 -31.28
CA GLU A 256 -21.98 26.08 -31.21
C GLU A 256 -22.21 25.08 -30.06
N ASP A 257 -23.41 25.09 -29.46
CA ASP A 257 -23.74 24.28 -28.28
C ASP A 257 -23.55 22.77 -28.51
N GLN A 258 -23.78 22.30 -29.74
CA GLN A 258 -23.62 20.90 -30.12
C GLN A 258 -22.19 20.38 -29.96
N TYR A 259 -21.17 21.26 -30.06
CA TYR A 259 -19.77 20.89 -29.93
C TYR A 259 -19.19 21.15 -28.54
N TRP A 260 -19.93 21.87 -27.69
CA TRP A 260 -19.44 22.31 -26.39
C TRP A 260 -19.05 21.14 -25.46
N ALA A 261 -19.99 20.24 -25.17
CA ALA A 261 -19.74 19.10 -24.30
C ALA A 261 -18.76 18.08 -24.92
N PRO A 262 -18.88 17.69 -26.22
CA PRO A 262 -17.91 16.79 -26.86
C PRO A 262 -16.46 17.28 -26.76
N ILE A 263 -16.20 18.57 -26.99
CA ILE A 263 -14.85 19.11 -26.99
C ILE A 263 -14.36 19.38 -25.56
N PHE A 264 -15.09 20.20 -24.81
CA PHE A 264 -14.58 20.73 -23.55
C PHE A 264 -14.84 19.82 -22.34
N CYS A 265 -15.77 18.87 -22.42
CA CYS A 265 -15.95 17.85 -21.40
C CYS A 265 -15.26 16.54 -21.80
N PHE A 266 -15.72 15.88 -22.87
CA PHE A 266 -15.23 14.52 -23.20
C PHE A 266 -13.80 14.50 -23.75
N LEU A 267 -13.50 15.26 -24.80
CA LEU A 267 -12.16 15.28 -25.39
C LEU A 267 -11.13 15.85 -24.41
N SER A 268 -11.45 16.97 -23.77
CA SER A 268 -10.59 17.59 -22.75
C SER A 268 -10.26 16.60 -21.62
N PHE A 269 -11.27 15.97 -21.02
CA PHE A 269 -11.04 15.02 -19.93
C PHE A 269 -10.12 13.86 -20.35
N ASN A 270 -10.41 13.21 -21.48
CA ASN A 270 -9.63 12.08 -21.95
C ASN A 270 -8.17 12.46 -22.30
N LEU A 271 -7.99 13.60 -23.00
CA LEU A 271 -6.66 14.10 -23.35
C LEU A 271 -5.84 14.41 -22.12
N PHE A 272 -6.38 15.21 -21.19
CA PHE A 272 -5.62 15.62 -20.01
C PHE A 272 -5.45 14.50 -19.00
N ALA A 273 -6.40 13.57 -18.86
CA ALA A 273 -6.20 12.36 -18.07
C ALA A 273 -5.07 11.49 -18.62
N PHE A 274 -5.00 11.31 -19.94
CA PHE A 274 -3.88 10.63 -20.59
C PHE A 274 -2.55 11.34 -20.32
N LEU A 275 -2.48 12.66 -20.51
CA LEU A 275 -1.29 13.45 -20.23
C LEU A 275 -0.88 13.39 -18.76
N GLY A 276 -1.85 13.37 -17.84
CA GLY A 276 -1.62 13.18 -16.41
C GLY A 276 -0.98 11.82 -16.12
N ASN A 277 -1.53 10.74 -16.68
CA ASN A 277 -0.94 9.40 -16.55
C ASN A 277 0.50 9.36 -17.07
N LEU A 278 0.73 9.91 -18.26
CA LEU A 278 2.07 9.96 -18.87
C LEU A 278 3.06 10.77 -18.01
N THR A 279 2.61 11.91 -17.49
CA THR A 279 3.47 12.78 -16.66
C THR A 279 3.88 12.10 -15.37
N SER A 280 3.02 11.24 -14.80
CA SER A 280 3.32 10.51 -13.55
C SER A 280 4.50 9.53 -13.69
N GLU A 281 4.84 9.12 -14.90
CA GLU A 281 6.01 8.26 -15.14
C GLU A 281 7.32 9.07 -15.03
N PHE A 282 7.34 10.27 -15.61
CA PHE A 282 8.52 11.13 -15.65
C PHE A 282 8.71 11.96 -14.37
N ILE A 283 7.60 12.45 -13.79
CA ILE A 283 7.60 13.34 -12.63
C ILE A 283 6.79 12.66 -11.53
N ARG A 284 7.45 12.29 -10.43
CA ARG A 284 6.84 11.57 -9.31
C ARG A 284 6.74 12.45 -8.06
N VAL A 285 5.97 13.53 -8.16
CA VAL A 285 5.79 14.53 -7.10
C VAL A 285 4.30 14.86 -6.96
N PRO A 286 3.70 14.83 -5.77
CA PRO A 286 4.31 14.65 -4.47
C PRO A 286 4.62 13.18 -4.15
N GLY A 287 5.58 12.95 -3.26
CA GLY A 287 5.90 11.60 -2.77
C GLY A 287 4.70 10.92 -2.08
N HIS A 288 4.80 9.59 -1.92
CA HIS A 288 3.72 8.72 -1.40
C HIS A 288 3.08 9.19 -0.08
N ARG A 289 3.82 9.93 0.75
CA ARG A 289 3.33 10.51 2.02
C ARG A 289 2.39 11.70 1.81
N TRP A 290 2.69 12.55 0.84
CA TRP A 290 2.03 13.86 0.68
C TRP A 290 0.93 13.84 -0.38
N VAL A 291 0.78 12.73 -1.11
CA VAL A 291 -0.20 12.58 -2.19
C VAL A 291 -1.64 12.81 -1.75
N TRP A 292 -1.99 12.50 -0.49
CA TRP A 292 -3.34 12.71 0.04
C TRP A 292 -3.74 14.18 0.09
N ILE A 293 -2.79 15.12 0.22
CA ILE A 293 -3.10 16.56 0.34
C ILE A 293 -3.69 17.11 -0.97
N PRO A 294 -3.00 17.06 -2.12
CA PRO A 294 -3.60 17.54 -3.36
C PRO A 294 -4.81 16.70 -3.77
N VAL A 295 -4.84 15.41 -3.43
CA VAL A 295 -6.03 14.58 -3.64
C VAL A 295 -7.23 15.10 -2.83
N ALA A 296 -7.05 15.46 -1.56
CA ALA A 296 -8.10 16.06 -0.74
C ALA A 296 -8.56 17.42 -1.28
N ILE A 297 -7.62 18.26 -1.74
CA ILE A 297 -7.92 19.56 -2.35
C ILE A 297 -8.84 19.41 -3.57
N ARG A 298 -8.77 18.31 -4.32
CA ARG A 298 -9.69 18.05 -5.44
C ARG A 298 -11.15 18.03 -5.04
N GLY A 299 -11.47 17.76 -3.78
CA GLY A 299 -12.85 17.89 -3.28
C GLY A 299 -13.45 19.27 -3.55
N LEU A 300 -12.64 20.33 -3.60
CA LEU A 300 -13.06 21.69 -3.94
C LEU A 300 -13.50 21.85 -5.40
N LEU A 301 -13.15 20.91 -6.29
CA LEU A 301 -13.64 20.92 -7.66
C LEU A 301 -15.15 20.63 -7.73
N ILE A 302 -15.70 19.87 -6.78
CA ILE A 302 -17.15 19.58 -6.76
C ILE A 302 -17.97 20.87 -6.65
N PRO A 303 -17.82 21.69 -5.59
CA PRO A 303 -18.57 22.94 -5.49
C PRO A 303 -18.21 23.92 -6.62
N PHE A 304 -16.95 23.94 -7.09
CA PHE A 304 -16.55 24.78 -8.24
C PHE A 304 -17.39 24.46 -9.49
N PHE A 305 -17.54 23.19 -9.88
CA PHE A 305 -18.32 22.81 -11.05
C PHE A 305 -19.83 22.99 -10.87
N LEU A 306 -20.36 22.88 -9.64
CA LEU A 306 -21.75 23.22 -9.36
C LEU A 306 -22.02 24.73 -9.45
N MET A 307 -21.01 25.57 -9.17
CA MET A 307 -21.11 27.03 -9.23
C MET A 307 -21.06 27.56 -10.68
N CYS A 308 -20.43 26.84 -11.61
CA CYS A 308 -20.47 27.08 -13.07
C CYS A 308 -21.90 26.98 -13.63
N ASN A 309 -22.12 27.31 -14.91
CA ASN A 309 -23.44 27.34 -15.57
C ASN A 309 -24.09 25.95 -15.79
N PHE A 310 -24.23 25.19 -14.72
CA PHE A 310 -24.85 23.87 -14.66
C PHE A 310 -26.38 23.99 -14.64
N LYS A 311 -27.07 23.33 -15.59
CA LYS A 311 -28.54 23.25 -15.69
C LYS A 311 -29.27 24.58 -15.39
N PRO A 312 -29.02 25.67 -16.16
CA PRO A 312 -29.55 27.00 -15.84
C PRO A 312 -31.09 27.06 -15.70
N GLU A 313 -31.83 26.19 -16.39
CA GLU A 313 -33.29 26.17 -16.40
C GLU A 313 -33.90 25.52 -15.14
N GLU A 314 -33.18 24.60 -14.48
CA GLU A 314 -33.69 23.82 -13.35
C GLU A 314 -33.07 24.25 -12.01
N ARG A 315 -32.13 25.20 -12.02
CA ARG A 315 -31.22 25.48 -10.90
C ARG A 315 -31.89 26.17 -9.70
N ILE A 316 -31.47 25.81 -8.50
CA ILE A 316 -31.88 26.47 -7.24
C ILE A 316 -31.00 27.69 -6.91
N PHE A 317 -29.68 27.57 -7.08
CA PHE A 317 -28.69 28.60 -6.72
C PHE A 317 -28.30 29.48 -7.92
N ASP A 318 -27.82 30.69 -7.68
CA ASP A 318 -27.34 31.58 -8.76
C ASP A 318 -26.00 31.10 -9.35
N VAL A 319 -25.76 31.44 -10.62
CA VAL A 319 -24.49 31.20 -11.31
C VAL A 319 -23.44 32.18 -10.77
N LEU A 320 -22.38 31.67 -10.15
CA LEU A 320 -21.30 32.51 -9.60
C LEU A 320 -20.11 32.64 -10.56
N ILE A 321 -19.95 31.67 -11.47
CA ILE A 321 -18.86 31.63 -12.44
C ILE A 321 -19.47 31.74 -13.84
N GLU A 322 -19.44 32.95 -14.38
CA GLU A 322 -19.99 33.29 -15.70
C GLU A 322 -18.95 33.20 -16.83
N ASN A 323 -17.67 32.97 -16.49
CA ASN A 323 -16.59 32.95 -17.46
C ASN A 323 -16.30 31.53 -17.97
N ASP A 324 -16.60 31.31 -19.25
CA ASP A 324 -16.41 30.04 -19.96
C ASP A 324 -14.95 29.56 -19.98
N TYR A 325 -13.96 30.46 -19.98
CA TYR A 325 -12.54 30.08 -19.92
C TYR A 325 -12.14 29.49 -18.57
N ILE A 326 -12.69 30.01 -17.47
CA ILE A 326 -12.44 29.49 -16.12
C ILE A 326 -12.96 28.05 -16.01
N TYR A 327 -14.13 27.79 -16.61
CA TYR A 327 -14.69 26.46 -16.74
C TYR A 327 -13.76 25.50 -17.52
N ILE A 328 -13.24 25.93 -18.67
CA ILE A 328 -12.31 25.11 -19.48
C ILE A 328 -11.06 24.76 -18.67
N VAL A 329 -10.47 25.74 -17.99
CA VAL A 329 -9.29 25.53 -17.14
C VAL A 329 -9.59 24.55 -16.00
N GLY A 330 -10.73 24.69 -15.33
CA GLY A 330 -11.16 23.73 -14.30
C GLY A 330 -11.30 22.31 -14.84
N GLY A 331 -11.76 22.16 -16.08
CA GLY A 331 -11.83 20.91 -16.81
C GLY A 331 -10.47 20.27 -17.06
N VAL A 332 -9.53 21.06 -17.56
CA VAL A 332 -8.13 20.64 -17.76
C VAL A 332 -7.51 20.16 -16.44
N VAL A 333 -7.69 20.94 -15.37
CA VAL A 333 -7.21 20.60 -14.02
C VAL A 333 -7.83 19.29 -13.53
N LEU A 334 -9.15 19.11 -13.69
CA LEU A 334 -9.84 17.88 -13.30
C LEU A 334 -9.29 16.67 -14.05
N GLY A 335 -9.18 16.74 -15.38
CA GLY A 335 -8.65 15.65 -16.21
C GLY A 335 -7.20 15.30 -15.86
N PHE A 336 -6.33 16.30 -15.86
CA PHE A 336 -4.90 16.09 -15.59
C PHE A 336 -4.65 15.54 -14.19
N THR A 337 -5.23 16.15 -13.16
CA THR A 337 -5.07 15.68 -11.78
C THR A 337 -5.69 14.30 -11.57
N SER A 338 -6.76 13.95 -12.30
CA SER A 338 -7.35 12.60 -12.30
C SER A 338 -6.32 11.55 -12.68
N GLY A 339 -5.76 11.62 -13.89
CA GLY A 339 -4.78 10.64 -14.35
C GLY A 339 -3.48 10.66 -13.53
N TYR A 340 -2.99 11.86 -13.22
CA TYR A 340 -1.72 12.02 -12.50
C TYR A 340 -1.76 11.37 -11.11
N PHE A 341 -2.73 11.74 -10.26
CA PHE A 341 -2.79 11.21 -8.89
C PHE A 341 -3.29 9.77 -8.83
N SER A 342 -4.15 9.31 -9.75
CA SER A 342 -4.53 7.89 -9.80
C SER A 342 -3.31 7.02 -10.07
N SER A 343 -2.47 7.40 -11.03
CA SER A 343 -1.27 6.65 -11.39
C SER A 343 -0.23 6.64 -10.28
N LEU A 344 0.01 7.79 -9.62
CA LEU A 344 0.90 7.84 -8.45
C LEU A 344 0.43 6.93 -7.32
N CYS A 345 -0.86 6.98 -6.96
CA CYS A 345 -1.39 6.13 -5.87
C CYS A 345 -1.24 4.64 -6.21
N MET A 346 -1.63 4.25 -7.42
CA MET A 346 -1.53 2.86 -7.90
C MET A 346 -0.07 2.37 -7.98
N MET A 347 0.88 3.25 -8.26
CA MET A 347 2.30 2.92 -8.26
C MET A 347 2.89 2.82 -6.85
N TYR A 348 2.44 3.68 -5.93
CA TYR A 348 2.96 3.73 -4.56
C TYR A 348 2.42 2.59 -3.69
N GLY A 349 1.14 2.22 -3.81
CA GLY A 349 0.49 1.22 -2.95
C GLY A 349 1.27 -0.10 -2.84
N PRO A 350 1.48 -0.84 -3.95
CA PRO A 350 2.21 -2.12 -3.93
C PRO A 350 3.67 -2.02 -3.49
N LYS A 351 4.29 -0.83 -3.55
CA LYS A 351 5.68 -0.61 -3.12
C LYS A 351 5.83 -0.40 -1.61
N LEU A 352 4.72 -0.23 -0.88
CA LEU A 352 4.72 -0.08 0.57
C LEU A 352 4.64 -1.42 1.32
N VAL A 353 4.51 -2.52 0.59
CA VAL A 353 4.47 -3.87 1.14
C VAL A 353 5.60 -4.70 0.56
N ASP A 354 5.95 -5.78 1.27
CA ASP A 354 6.94 -6.73 0.79
C ASP A 354 6.50 -7.34 -0.55
N GLN A 355 7.46 -7.69 -1.40
CA GLN A 355 7.22 -8.15 -2.77
C GLN A 355 6.26 -9.34 -2.87
N GLN A 356 6.25 -10.22 -1.86
CA GLN A 356 5.32 -11.35 -1.74
C GLN A 356 3.84 -10.93 -1.65
N TYR A 357 3.55 -9.75 -1.08
CA TYR A 357 2.19 -9.22 -0.89
C TYR A 357 1.84 -8.12 -1.90
N ALA A 358 2.76 -7.74 -2.80
CA ALA A 358 2.55 -6.68 -3.78
C ALA A 358 1.37 -6.97 -4.71
N GLY A 359 1.17 -8.24 -5.10
CA GLY A 359 0.01 -8.65 -5.89
C GLY A 359 -1.32 -8.39 -5.16
N THR A 360 -1.41 -8.81 -3.89
CA THR A 360 -2.57 -8.56 -3.03
C THR A 360 -2.83 -7.07 -2.82
N ALA A 361 -1.78 -6.28 -2.56
CA ALA A 361 -1.90 -4.83 -2.45
C ALA A 361 -2.43 -4.21 -3.75
N GLY A 362 -1.96 -4.66 -4.91
CA GLY A 362 -2.48 -4.24 -6.21
C GLY A 362 -3.97 -4.54 -6.40
N MET A 363 -4.42 -5.73 -6.00
CA MET A 363 -5.84 -6.10 -6.04
C MET A 363 -6.70 -5.24 -5.10
N ILE A 364 -6.24 -4.97 -3.88
CA ILE A 364 -6.93 -4.09 -2.93
C ILE A 364 -7.03 -2.67 -3.49
N MET A 365 -5.93 -2.14 -4.05
CA MET A 365 -5.92 -0.83 -4.69
C MET A 365 -6.92 -0.74 -5.85
N ALA A 366 -6.99 -1.78 -6.70
CA ALA A 366 -7.95 -1.87 -7.79
C ALA A 366 -9.40 -1.91 -7.27
N PHE A 367 -9.67 -2.60 -6.16
CA PHE A 367 -10.98 -2.58 -5.51
C PHE A 367 -11.38 -1.16 -5.06
N PHE A 368 -10.49 -0.41 -4.39
CA PHE A 368 -10.77 0.97 -3.96
C PHE A 368 -10.97 1.92 -5.14
N LEU A 369 -10.26 1.69 -6.25
CA LEU A 369 -10.49 2.40 -7.51
C LEU A 369 -11.91 2.18 -8.02
N VAL A 370 -12.36 0.92 -8.13
CA VAL A 370 -13.72 0.57 -8.60
C VAL A 370 -14.79 1.08 -7.63
N LEU A 371 -14.52 1.02 -6.31
CA LEU A 371 -15.38 1.62 -5.31
C LEU A 371 -15.52 3.13 -5.52
N GLY A 372 -14.42 3.82 -5.86
CA GLY A 372 -14.42 5.26 -6.17
C GLY A 372 -15.26 5.57 -7.40
N ILE A 373 -15.16 4.72 -8.43
CA ILE A 373 -15.99 4.82 -9.63
C ILE A 373 -17.47 4.68 -9.27
N GLY A 374 -17.85 3.60 -8.58
CA GLY A 374 -19.24 3.33 -8.22
C GLY A 374 -19.84 4.41 -7.33
N THR A 375 -19.12 4.81 -6.28
CA THR A 375 -19.59 5.86 -5.36
C THR A 375 -19.65 7.24 -6.01
N GLY A 376 -18.69 7.59 -6.86
CA GLY A 376 -18.68 8.86 -7.60
C GLY A 376 -19.87 9.00 -8.56
N VAL A 377 -20.13 7.98 -9.39
CA VAL A 377 -21.26 7.99 -10.34
C VAL A 377 -22.59 8.15 -9.60
N ASN A 378 -22.78 7.43 -8.49
CA ASN A 378 -23.99 7.56 -7.68
C ASN A 378 -24.10 8.93 -7.02
N PHE A 379 -22.99 9.51 -6.56
CA PHE A 379 -22.98 10.83 -5.98
C PHE A 379 -23.30 11.93 -7.01
N SER A 380 -22.96 11.74 -8.28
CA SER A 380 -23.37 12.66 -9.35
C SER A 380 -24.90 12.80 -9.45
N LEU A 381 -25.66 11.72 -9.22
CA LEU A 381 -27.13 11.78 -9.15
C LEU A 381 -27.61 12.62 -7.97
N VAL A 382 -26.98 12.45 -6.80
CA VAL A 382 -27.29 13.25 -5.59
C VAL A 382 -27.03 14.73 -5.86
N LEU A 383 -25.90 15.07 -6.50
CA LEU A 383 -25.59 16.45 -6.88
C LEU A 383 -26.63 17.04 -7.85
N GLY A 384 -27.10 16.23 -8.81
CA GLY A 384 -28.21 16.60 -9.69
C GLY A 384 -29.48 16.95 -8.89
N LEU A 385 -29.91 16.07 -8.00
CA LEU A 385 -31.10 16.28 -7.16
C LEU A 385 -30.99 17.51 -6.23
N LEU A 386 -29.79 17.77 -5.69
CA LEU A 386 -29.56 18.91 -4.78
C LEU A 386 -29.60 20.27 -5.48
N THR A 387 -29.39 20.29 -6.80
CA THR A 387 -29.26 21.53 -7.56
C THR A 387 -30.49 21.82 -8.43
N THR A 388 -31.33 20.82 -8.70
CA THR A 388 -32.57 20.99 -9.47
C THR A 388 -33.79 21.24 -8.58
N ARG A 389 -34.62 22.22 -8.93
CA ARG A 389 -35.92 22.43 -8.30
C ARG A 389 -36.82 21.21 -8.55
N PRO A 390 -37.60 20.73 -7.56
CA PRO A 390 -38.61 19.71 -7.82
C PRO A 390 -39.60 20.28 -8.83
N VAL A 391 -39.83 19.55 -9.93
CA VAL A 391 -40.84 19.90 -10.93
C VAL A 391 -42.19 19.87 -10.23
N ALA A 392 -42.85 21.03 -10.15
CA ALA A 392 -44.18 21.21 -9.57
C ALA A 392 -45.28 20.78 -10.52
#